data_AF-F5XHF6-F1
#
_entry.id   AF-F5XHF6-F1
#
_cell.length_a   1.000
_cell.length_b   1.000
_cell.length_c   1.000
_cell.angle_alpha   90.00
_cell.angle_beta   90.00
_cell.angle_gamma   90.00
#
_symmetry.space_group_name_H-M   'P 1'
#
loop_
_entity.id
_entity.type
_entity.pdbx_description
1 polymer ?
#
loop_
_entity_poly.entity_id
_entity_poly.type
_entity_poly.pdbx_seq_one_letter_code
_entity_poly.pdbx_strand_id
1 'polypeptide(L)'
;MSRRALGSLAPGSGLPGRDERGQSVSVFVTVVFAALIMTAGLVIDGGQKITAASRAEAAAAGAARAAANAGVTQTIAGRSPGDASLRAAAAFLAGQPDVSGHATVNNGVVTVRTHASERTIFLTLIGIRSVSATGHATSNAVGPDESR
;
A
#
# COMPACT_ATOMS: atom_id res chain seq x y z
N MET A 1 -17.68 35.10 89.72
CA MET A 1 -17.15 35.41 88.36
C MET A 1 -16.69 34.08 87.78
N SER A 2 -17.53 33.23 87.16
CA SER A 2 -18.19 33.27 85.83
C SER A 2 -17.25 33.24 84.62
N ARG A 3 -17.46 32.19 83.79
CA ARG A 3 -17.05 31.99 82.37
C ARG A 3 -15.60 31.53 82.16
N ARG A 4 -15.27 30.61 81.25
CA ARG A 4 -16.01 29.93 80.17
C ARG A 4 -15.14 28.76 79.70
N ALA A 5 -15.76 27.63 79.38
CA ALA A 5 -15.15 26.60 78.55
C ALA A 5 -14.78 27.18 77.17
N LEU A 6 -13.63 26.80 76.64
CA LEU A 6 -13.26 26.89 75.23
C LEU A 6 -12.47 25.62 74.89
N GLY A 7 -13.18 24.58 74.46
CA GLY A 7 -12.63 23.77 73.38
C GLY A 7 -12.59 24.60 72.10
N SER A 8 -11.82 24.17 71.11
CA SER A 8 -12.27 24.12 69.70
C SER A 8 -11.11 24.09 68.70
N LEU A 9 -11.17 23.06 67.83
CA LEU A 9 -10.68 22.94 66.45
C LEU A 9 -9.19 22.68 66.22
N ALA A 10 -8.88 21.39 66.10
CA ALA A 10 -7.86 20.91 65.17
C ALA A 10 -8.18 21.41 63.75
N PRO A 11 -7.19 21.89 62.97
CA PRO A 11 -7.40 22.12 61.55
C PRO A 11 -7.51 20.76 60.86
N GLY A 12 -8.70 20.49 60.31
CA GLY A 12 -8.91 19.36 59.42
C GLY A 12 -7.99 19.46 58.22
N SER A 13 -7.01 18.55 58.14
CA SER A 13 -6.24 18.29 56.94
C SER A 13 -7.17 17.63 55.91
N GLY A 14 -7.85 18.45 55.11
CA GLY A 14 -8.50 17.98 53.90
C GLY A 14 -7.42 17.50 52.94
N LEU A 15 -7.23 16.19 52.84
CA LEU A 15 -6.45 15.62 51.76
C LEU A 15 -7.16 15.99 50.44
N PRO A 16 -6.45 16.54 49.44
CA PRO A 16 -7.06 16.80 48.14
C PRO A 16 -7.57 15.47 47.61
N GLY A 17 -8.90 15.33 47.55
CA GLY A 17 -9.59 14.23 46.91
C GLY A 17 -9.09 14.20 45.49
N ARG A 18 -8.18 13.27 45.22
CA ARG A 18 -7.62 13.04 43.89
C ARG A 18 -8.82 12.68 43.03
N ASP A 19 -9.09 13.47 41.99
CA ASP A 19 -10.24 13.30 41.11
C ASP A 19 -10.13 11.97 40.34
N GLU A 20 -10.47 10.87 41.00
CA GLU A 20 -10.48 9.52 40.42
C GLU A 20 -11.40 9.48 39.20
N ARG A 21 -12.49 10.26 39.21
CA ARG A 21 -13.39 10.43 38.06
C ARG A 21 -12.71 11.17 36.91
N GLY A 22 -11.96 12.25 37.20
CA GLY A 22 -11.18 12.99 36.19
C GLY A 22 -10.05 12.13 35.61
N GLN A 23 -9.41 11.31 36.45
CA GLN A 23 -8.35 10.38 36.06
C GLN A 23 -8.90 9.21 35.23
N SER A 24 -10.03 8.60 35.60
CA SER A 24 -10.68 7.55 34.82
C SER A 24 -11.18 8.04 33.46
N VAL A 25 -11.78 9.24 33.40
CA VAL A 25 -12.22 9.84 32.13
C VAL A 25 -11.01 10.18 31.25
N SER A 26 -9.94 10.75 31.82
CA SER A 26 -8.69 11.04 31.08
C SER A 26 -8.05 9.76 30.51
N VAL A 27 -7.96 8.69 31.29
CA VAL A 27 -7.42 7.40 30.84
C VAL A 27 -8.29 6.81 29.74
N PHE A 28 -9.61 6.78 29.92
CA PHE A 28 -10.54 6.28 28.90
C PHE A 28 -10.41 7.06 27.58
N VAL A 29 -10.45 8.40 27.65
CA VAL A 29 -10.30 9.27 26.47
C VAL A 29 -8.95 9.03 25.79
N THR A 30 -7.87 8.87 26.55
CA THR A 30 -6.53 8.59 26.00
C THR A 30 -6.50 7.28 25.24
N VAL A 31 -7.08 6.22 25.80
CA VAL A 31 -7.15 4.90 25.14
C VAL A 31 -7.99 4.96 23.86
N VAL A 32 -9.15 5.62 23.89
CA VAL A 32 -10.00 5.80 22.70
C VAL A 32 -9.25 6.59 21.62
N PHE A 33 -8.57 7.67 21.99
CA PHE A 33 -7.81 8.49 21.04
C PHE A 33 -6.66 7.70 20.40
N ALA A 34 -5.95 6.89 21.20
CA ALA A 34 -4.92 5.98 20.69
C ALA A 34 -5.49 4.94 19.72
N ALA A 35 -6.66 4.36 20.03
CA ALA A 35 -7.34 3.41 19.14
C ALA A 35 -7.78 4.06 17.82
N LEU A 36 -8.26 5.30 17.86
CA LEU A 36 -8.64 6.07 16.66
C LEU A 36 -7.43 6.38 15.78
N ILE A 37 -6.30 6.80 16.37
CA ILE A 37 -5.04 7.04 15.64
C ILE A 37 -4.55 5.74 14.99
N MET A 38 -4.59 4.63 15.73
CA MET A 38 -4.19 3.32 15.22
C MET A 38 -5.05 2.88 14.03
N THR A 39 -6.38 3.05 14.14
CA THR A 39 -7.32 2.70 13.08
C THR A 39 -7.12 3.59 11.84
N ALA A 40 -6.97 4.90 12.03
CA ALA A 40 -6.67 5.84 10.94
C ALA A 40 -5.37 5.46 10.22
N GLY A 41 -4.34 5.09 10.99
CA GLY A 41 -3.06 4.64 10.44
C GLY A 41 -3.18 3.37 9.60
N LEU A 42 -3.98 2.40 10.05
CA LEU A 42 -4.22 1.17 9.31
C LEU A 42 -4.96 1.43 7.98
N VAL A 43 -5.91 2.37 7.95
CA VAL A 43 -6.60 2.76 6.70
C VAL A 43 -5.64 3.41 5.71
N ILE A 44 -4.78 4.32 6.18
CA ILE A 44 -3.78 5.00 5.35
C ILE A 44 -2.82 3.97 4.72
N ASP A 45 -2.31 3.04 5.52
CA ASP A 45 -1.40 2.00 5.02
C ASP A 45 -2.10 0.93 4.18
N GLY A 46 -3.38 0.65 4.45
CA GLY A 46 -4.23 -0.15 3.57
C GLY A 46 -4.35 0.49 2.18
N GLY A 47 -4.46 1.82 2.12
CA GLY A 47 -4.42 2.59 0.88
C GLY A 47 -3.12 2.40 0.09
N GLN A 48 -1.97 2.35 0.76
CA GLN A 48 -0.67 2.11 0.11
C GLN A 48 -0.62 0.74 -0.59
N LYS A 49 -1.26 -0.29 -0.02
CA LYS A 49 -1.34 -1.61 -0.65
C LYS A 49 -2.19 -1.59 -1.92
N ILE A 50 -3.28 -0.83 -1.93
CA ILE A 50 -4.12 -0.64 -3.11
C ILE A 50 -3.35 0.13 -4.18
N THR A 51 -2.62 1.17 -3.79
CA THR A 51 -1.75 1.93 -4.72
C THR A 51 -0.68 1.03 -5.34
N ALA A 52 0.03 0.22 -4.55
CA ALA A 52 1.01 -0.73 -5.07
C ALA A 52 0.39 -1.69 -6.09
N ALA A 53 -0.81 -2.22 -5.79
CA ALA A 53 -1.52 -3.13 -6.69
C ALA A 53 -1.92 -2.46 -8.00
N SER A 54 -2.55 -1.29 -7.91
CA SER A 54 -2.97 -0.51 -9.07
C SER A 54 -1.78 -0.14 -9.97
N ARG A 55 -0.65 0.23 -9.36
CA ARG A 55 0.58 0.58 -10.08
C ARG A 55 1.19 -0.62 -10.80
N ALA A 56 1.24 -1.78 -10.14
CA ALA A 56 1.71 -3.00 -10.75
C ALA A 56 0.81 -3.43 -11.93
N GLU A 57 -0.51 -3.44 -11.73
CA GLU A 57 -1.48 -3.78 -12.78
C GLU A 57 -1.41 -2.82 -13.98
N ALA A 58 -1.36 -1.50 -13.73
CA ALA A 58 -1.25 -0.49 -14.77
C ALA A 58 0.03 -0.68 -15.60
N ALA A 59 1.15 -0.95 -14.96
CA ALA A 59 2.42 -1.22 -15.65
C ALA A 59 2.37 -2.50 -16.47
N ALA A 60 1.77 -3.59 -15.95
CA ALA A 60 1.61 -4.83 -16.69
C ALA A 60 0.72 -4.63 -17.92
N ALA A 61 -0.43 -3.96 -17.75
CA ALA A 61 -1.36 -3.67 -18.84
C ALA A 61 -0.72 -2.75 -19.90
N GLY A 62 0.03 -1.73 -19.49
CA GLY A 62 0.76 -0.84 -20.40
C GLY A 62 1.81 -1.57 -21.22
N ALA A 63 2.61 -2.45 -20.58
CA ALA A 63 3.60 -3.26 -21.26
C ALA A 63 2.96 -4.28 -22.22
N ALA A 64 1.87 -4.93 -21.84
CA ALA A 64 1.13 -5.85 -22.71
C ALA A 64 0.53 -5.12 -23.93
N ARG A 65 0.01 -3.90 -23.75
CA ARG A 65 -0.44 -3.06 -24.87
C ARG A 65 0.70 -2.67 -25.80
N ALA A 66 1.86 -2.28 -25.25
CA ALA A 66 3.06 -2.00 -26.06
C ALA A 66 3.49 -3.23 -26.87
N ALA A 67 3.46 -4.41 -26.24
CA ALA A 67 3.76 -5.69 -26.90
C ALA A 67 2.78 -5.98 -28.05
N ALA A 68 1.48 -5.80 -27.82
CA ALA A 68 0.43 -5.98 -28.82
C ALA A 68 0.63 -5.04 -30.03
N ASN A 69 0.86 -3.75 -29.78
CA ASN A 69 1.06 -2.75 -30.83
C ASN A 69 2.27 -3.07 -31.72
N ALA A 70 3.37 -3.49 -31.09
CA ALA A 70 4.56 -3.91 -31.82
C ALA A 70 4.33 -5.19 -32.61
N GLY A 71 3.57 -6.14 -32.04
CA GLY A 71 3.22 -7.40 -32.70
C GLY A 71 2.37 -7.16 -33.95
N VAL A 72 1.31 -6.37 -33.83
CA VAL A 72 0.45 -5.97 -34.97
C VAL A 72 1.29 -5.33 -36.08
N THR A 73 2.23 -4.45 -35.72
CA THR A 73 3.10 -3.77 -36.69
C THR A 73 3.99 -4.74 -37.46
N GLN A 74 4.57 -5.74 -36.79
CA GLN A 74 5.39 -6.76 -37.48
C GLN A 74 4.56 -7.65 -38.38
N THR A 75 3.36 -8.01 -37.95
CA THR A 75 2.50 -8.91 -38.71
C THR A 75 1.94 -8.28 -39.96
N ILE A 76 1.58 -6.99 -39.89
CA ILE A 76 1.25 -6.21 -41.09
C ILE A 76 2.46 -6.15 -42.05
N ALA A 77 3.69 -6.14 -41.52
CA ALA A 77 4.91 -6.19 -42.31
C ALA A 77 5.31 -7.62 -42.76
N GLY A 78 4.50 -8.64 -42.49
CA GLY A 78 4.78 -10.04 -42.84
C GLY A 78 5.95 -10.66 -42.08
N ARG A 79 6.28 -10.15 -40.89
CA ARG A 79 7.39 -10.65 -40.03
C ARG A 79 6.86 -11.28 -38.76
N SER A 80 7.69 -12.12 -38.13
CA SER A 80 7.36 -12.72 -36.83
C SER A 80 7.24 -11.64 -35.73
N PRO A 81 6.14 -11.61 -34.96
CA PRO A 81 5.88 -10.56 -33.99
C PRO A 81 6.60 -10.74 -32.64
N GLY A 82 6.98 -11.97 -32.27
CA GLY A 82 7.40 -12.34 -30.92
C GLY A 82 8.51 -11.46 -30.33
N ASP A 83 9.64 -11.34 -31.04
CA ASP A 83 10.80 -10.56 -30.57
C ASP A 83 10.51 -9.06 -30.45
N ALA A 84 9.74 -8.50 -31.39
CA ALA A 84 9.38 -7.09 -31.37
C ALA A 84 8.42 -6.79 -30.22
N SER A 85 7.46 -7.67 -29.97
CA SER A 85 6.54 -7.58 -28.84
C SER A 85 7.26 -7.65 -27.50
N LEU A 86 8.23 -8.57 -27.35
CA LEU A 86 9.05 -8.65 -26.14
C LEU A 86 9.91 -7.41 -25.91
N ARG A 87 10.58 -6.92 -26.96
CA ARG A 87 11.39 -5.68 -26.87
C ARG A 87 10.54 -4.47 -26.50
N ALA A 88 9.33 -4.35 -27.06
CA ALA A 88 8.42 -3.25 -26.75
C ALA A 88 7.92 -3.31 -25.30
N ALA A 89 7.56 -4.50 -24.80
CA ALA A 89 7.19 -4.68 -23.40
C ALA A 89 8.35 -4.32 -22.46
N ALA A 90 9.55 -4.83 -22.74
CA ALA A 90 10.75 -4.55 -21.96
C ALA A 90 11.10 -3.06 -21.95
N ALA A 91 11.00 -2.39 -23.10
CA ALA A 91 11.24 -0.95 -23.20
C ALA A 91 10.21 -0.13 -22.41
N PHE A 92 8.93 -0.53 -22.42
CA PHE A 92 7.90 0.12 -21.60
C PHE A 92 8.21 -0.04 -20.10
N LEU A 93 8.58 -1.24 -19.66
CA LEU A 93 8.91 -1.52 -18.26
C LEU A 93 10.18 -0.78 -17.82
N ALA A 94 11.18 -0.64 -18.69
CA ALA A 94 12.40 0.11 -18.40
C ALA A 94 12.13 1.61 -18.15
N GLY A 95 11.01 2.14 -18.63
CA GLY A 95 10.55 3.51 -18.36
C GLY A 95 9.78 3.69 -17.04
N GLN A 96 9.58 2.61 -16.26
CA GLN A 96 8.82 2.66 -15.00
C GLN A 96 9.77 2.56 -13.79
N PRO A 97 10.08 3.69 -13.11
CA PRO A 97 11.10 3.72 -12.06
C PRO A 97 10.72 2.95 -10.79
N ASP A 98 9.42 2.88 -10.48
CA ASP A 98 8.90 2.26 -9.24
C ASP A 98 8.28 0.86 -9.48
N VAL A 99 8.49 0.29 -10.66
CA VAL A 99 7.94 -1.02 -11.03
C VAL A 99 9.04 -1.89 -11.62
N SER A 100 9.24 -3.05 -11.01
CA SER A 100 10.06 -4.12 -11.59
C SER A 100 9.16 -5.09 -12.34
N GLY A 101 9.65 -5.70 -13.42
CA GLY A 101 8.86 -6.66 -14.18
C GLY A 101 9.61 -7.28 -15.33
N HIS A 102 9.00 -8.29 -15.93
CA HIS A 102 9.50 -8.95 -17.13
C HIS A 102 8.34 -9.40 -18.02
N ALA A 103 8.64 -9.58 -19.29
CA ALA A 103 7.72 -10.13 -20.28
C ALA A 103 8.31 -11.44 -20.84
N THR A 104 7.45 -12.42 -21.05
CA THR A 104 7.77 -13.69 -21.72
C THR A 104 6.80 -13.88 -22.88
N VAL A 105 7.21 -14.61 -23.91
CA VAL A 105 6.34 -14.97 -25.03
C VAL A 105 6.30 -16.49 -25.13
N ASN A 106 5.11 -17.05 -25.18
CA ASN A 106 4.88 -18.49 -25.37
C ASN A 106 3.68 -18.66 -26.31
N ASN A 107 3.84 -19.44 -27.37
CA ASN A 107 2.76 -19.76 -28.33
C ASN A 107 2.07 -18.49 -28.88
N GLY A 108 2.84 -17.46 -29.25
CA GLY A 108 2.31 -16.17 -29.69
C GLY A 108 1.62 -15.32 -28.59
N VAL A 109 1.60 -15.76 -27.33
CA VAL A 109 1.04 -15.00 -26.20
C VAL A 109 2.16 -14.39 -25.38
N VAL A 110 2.16 -13.07 -25.30
CA VAL A 110 3.05 -12.33 -24.40
C VAL A 110 2.39 -12.26 -23.02
N THR A 111 3.11 -12.71 -22.00
CA THR A 111 2.73 -12.59 -20.59
C THR A 111 3.66 -11.60 -19.91
N VAL A 112 3.10 -10.59 -19.27
CA VAL A 112 3.83 -9.60 -18.49
C VAL A 112 3.52 -9.78 -17.02
N ARG A 113 4.57 -9.82 -16.20
CA ARG A 113 4.47 -9.82 -14.74
C ARG A 113 5.22 -8.63 -14.18
N THR A 114 4.59 -7.89 -13.29
CA THR A 114 5.14 -6.71 -12.64
C THR A 114 5.04 -6.82 -11.12
N HIS A 115 5.86 -6.02 -10.45
CA HIS A 115 5.91 -5.91 -9.01
C HIS A 115 6.20 -4.45 -8.62
N ALA A 116 5.36 -3.90 -7.74
CA ALA A 116 5.51 -2.57 -7.19
C ALA A 116 5.50 -2.64 -5.66
N SER A 117 6.14 -1.67 -5.01
CA SER A 117 6.16 -1.55 -3.56
C SER A 117 5.95 -0.11 -3.13
N GLU A 118 5.17 0.09 -2.07
CA GLU A 118 4.90 1.39 -1.47
C GLU A 118 5.30 1.39 0.00
N ARG A 119 5.84 2.51 0.48
CA ARG A 119 6.23 2.67 1.88
C ARG A 119 5.01 2.84 2.77
N THR A 120 5.02 2.17 3.92
CA THR A 120 4.01 2.33 4.97
C THR A 120 4.42 3.45 5.92
N ILE A 121 3.44 4.20 6.43
CA ILE A 121 3.68 5.33 7.34
C ILE A 121 3.45 4.91 8.78
N PHE A 122 2.33 4.26 9.09
CA PHE A 122 1.93 3.93 10.46
C PHE A 122 2.42 2.55 10.92
N LEU A 123 2.35 1.57 10.03
CA LEU A 123 2.85 0.22 10.24
C LEU A 123 4.38 0.21 10.43
N THR A 124 5.08 1.28 10.01
CA THR A 124 6.51 1.47 10.29
C THR A 124 6.78 1.57 11.80
N LEU A 125 5.82 2.09 12.59
CA LEU A 125 5.92 2.17 14.05
C LEU A 125 5.96 0.78 14.71
N ILE A 126 5.35 -0.22 14.07
CA ILE A 126 5.37 -1.62 14.51
C ILE A 126 6.34 -2.49 13.69
N GLY A 127 7.22 -1.86 12.90
CA GLY A 127 8.31 -2.53 12.19
C GLY A 127 8.04 -2.95 10.73
N ILE A 128 6.83 -2.76 10.21
CA ILE A 128 6.50 -3.04 8.81
C ILE A 128 6.73 -1.78 7.99
N ARG A 129 7.75 -1.77 7.12
CA ARG A 129 8.23 -0.56 6.42
C ARG A 129 7.69 -0.38 4.99
N SER A 130 7.09 -1.42 4.43
CA SER A 130 6.61 -1.42 3.06
C SER A 130 5.56 -2.49 2.84
N VAL A 131 4.68 -2.24 1.87
CA VAL A 131 3.77 -3.21 1.28
C VAL A 131 4.16 -3.43 -0.19
N SER A 132 3.91 -4.62 -0.70
CA SER A 132 4.15 -4.95 -2.11
C SER A 132 2.94 -5.58 -2.75
N ALA A 133 2.88 -5.47 -4.07
CA ALA A 133 1.85 -6.08 -4.90
C ALA A 133 2.41 -6.49 -6.25
N THR A 134 1.75 -7.47 -6.88
CA THR A 134 2.09 -7.98 -8.20
C THR A 134 0.97 -7.73 -9.18
N GLY A 135 1.32 -7.38 -10.41
CA GLY A 135 0.38 -7.23 -11.52
C GLY A 135 0.69 -8.22 -12.64
N HIS A 136 -0.35 -8.55 -13.41
CA HIS A 136 -0.28 -9.55 -14.48
C HIS A 136 -1.12 -9.08 -15.66
N ALA A 137 -0.58 -9.20 -16.87
CA ALA A 137 -1.31 -8.92 -18.09
C ALA A 137 -0.83 -9.83 -19.21
N THR A 138 -1.73 -10.17 -20.13
CA THR A 138 -1.41 -10.94 -21.32
C THR A 138 -1.84 -10.18 -22.57
N SER A 139 -1.14 -10.44 -23.68
CA SER A 139 -1.49 -9.91 -24.99
C SER A 139 -1.13 -10.91 -26.08
N ASN A 140 -1.95 -10.99 -27.12
CA ASN A 140 -1.63 -11.79 -28.30
C ASN A 140 -0.68 -10.99 -29.20
N ALA A 141 0.49 -11.57 -29.51
CA ALA A 141 1.37 -11.10 -30.56
C ALA A 141 0.76 -11.57 -31.89
N VAL A 142 -0.29 -10.87 -32.35
CA VAL A 142 -1.11 -11.23 -33.51
C VAL A 142 -0.23 -11.79 -34.63
N GLY A 143 -0.28 -13.10 -34.88
CA GLY A 143 0.54 -13.79 -35.87
C GLY A 143 0.51 -15.29 -35.53
N PRO A 144 0.16 -16.18 -36.47
CA PRO A 144 0.11 -17.61 -36.17
C PRO A 144 1.52 -18.08 -35.81
N ASP A 145 1.71 -18.51 -34.57
CA ASP A 145 2.84 -19.35 -34.20
C ASP A 145 2.53 -20.76 -34.73
N GLU A 146 2.71 -20.96 -36.04
CA GLU A 146 2.86 -22.31 -36.58
C GLU A 146 4.20 -22.83 -36.06
N SER A 147 4.10 -23.47 -34.89
CA SER A 147 5.11 -24.29 -34.25
C SER A 147 5.91 -25.08 -35.28
N ARG A 148 7.22 -24.78 -35.38
CA ARG A 148 8.19 -25.54 -36.16
C ARG A 148 8.74 -26.71 -35.35
#